data_AF-X6LX77-F1
#
_entry.id   AF-X6LX77-F1
#
_cell.length_a   1.000
_cell.length_b   1.000
_cell.length_c   1.000
_cell.angle_alpha   90.00
_cell.angle_beta   90.00
_cell.angle_gamma   90.00
#
_symmetry.space_group_name_H-M   'P 1'
#
loop_
_entity.id
_entity.type
_entity.pdbx_description
1 polymer ?
#
loop_
_entity_poly.entity_id
_entity_poly.type
_entity_poly.pdbx_seq_one_letter_code
_entity_poly.pdbx_strand_id
1 'polypeptide(L)'
;MPFYFASSDPQYTIYMGEDKNENEYLIRWGWPEDLFFHVDDLSSAHVYLRTPYTFDLDALKSGNDLLTLYPIPKAVIQECMQLCKANSIDGCKKEQVDMVITPWSNLRKSISMDIGTIGFTNEKLVTKIKHVVGDKALARQIMKTKVVKQLSNVKKTDLKHGKDEGKHGEKQPHKPSKGPVEYIDLEKERIARDERELARKKEETKKQRVQKQKEVEKEKQKAREKEQQIKSYERMFEDESMYTSNKNMNMSAQEYEDGFM
;
A
#
# COMPACT_ATOMS: atom_id res chain seq x y z
N MET A 1 -3.75 -3.23 26.27
CA MET A 1 -3.61 -4.34 25.30
C MET A 1 -4.36 -4.00 24.02
N PRO A 2 -3.88 -4.35 22.82
CA PRO A 2 -4.66 -4.18 21.60
C PRO A 2 -5.83 -5.17 21.51
N PHE A 3 -6.94 -4.68 20.94
CA PHE A 3 -8.13 -5.47 20.65
C PHE A 3 -8.21 -5.74 19.15
N TYR A 4 -8.45 -7.00 18.79
CA TYR A 4 -8.66 -7.46 17.42
C TYR A 4 -10.11 -7.89 17.25
N PHE A 5 -10.67 -7.65 16.07
CA PHE A 5 -12.04 -8.00 15.74
C PHE A 5 -12.09 -8.77 14.43
N ALA A 6 -12.98 -9.75 14.36
CA ALA A 6 -13.30 -10.42 13.11
C ALA A 6 -14.15 -9.47 12.24
N SER A 7 -13.68 -9.20 11.03
CA SER A 7 -14.45 -8.49 10.01
C SER A 7 -15.38 -9.45 9.26
N SER A 8 -16.41 -8.91 8.61
CA SER A 8 -17.26 -9.65 7.67
C SER A 8 -16.47 -10.36 6.56
N ASP A 9 -15.31 -9.81 6.17
CA ASP A 9 -14.39 -10.43 5.23
C ASP A 9 -13.10 -10.85 5.96
N PRO A 10 -12.77 -12.16 6.02
CA PRO A 10 -11.58 -12.66 6.71
C PRO A 10 -10.24 -12.14 6.19
N GLN A 11 -10.21 -11.58 4.97
CA GLN A 11 -9.00 -10.96 4.43
C GLN A 11 -8.63 -9.66 5.14
N TYR A 12 -9.57 -9.07 5.86
CA TYR A 12 -9.40 -7.81 6.57
C TYR A 12 -9.36 -8.06 8.07
N THR A 13 -8.40 -7.41 8.74
CA THR A 13 -8.28 -7.48 10.19
C THR A 13 -8.51 -6.10 10.78
N ILE A 14 -9.50 -5.99 11.66
CA ILE A 14 -9.79 -4.75 12.39
C ILE A 14 -9.10 -4.83 13.74
N TYR A 15 -8.39 -3.77 14.13
CA TYR A 15 -7.77 -3.70 15.44
C TYR A 15 -7.81 -2.27 16.01
N MET A 16 -7.82 -2.15 17.34
CA MET A 16 -7.81 -0.85 18.02
C MET A 16 -7.07 -0.95 19.36
N GLY A 17 -6.50 0.15 19.83
CA GLY A 17 -5.90 0.21 21.16
C GLY A 17 -6.96 0.29 22.26
N GLU A 18 -6.64 -0.26 23.43
CA GLU A 18 -7.50 -0.14 24.61
C GLU A 18 -7.48 1.26 25.21
N ASP A 19 -6.33 1.93 25.15
CA ASP A 19 -6.13 3.26 25.67
C ASP A 19 -5.20 4.10 24.77
N LYS A 20 -4.98 5.35 25.17
CA LYS A 20 -4.11 6.29 24.44
C LYS A 20 -2.65 5.85 24.37
N ASN A 21 -2.14 5.07 25.32
CA ASN A 21 -0.74 4.60 25.31
C ASN A 21 -0.57 3.44 24.33
N GLU A 22 -1.54 2.52 24.30
CA GLU A 22 -1.62 1.45 23.31
C GLU A 22 -1.76 2.00 21.90
N ASN A 23 -2.52 3.08 21.72
CA ASN A 23 -2.62 3.78 20.44
C ASN A 23 -1.25 4.28 19.95
N GLU A 24 -0.43 4.88 20.82
CA GLU A 24 0.94 5.29 20.44
C GLU A 24 1.80 4.10 20.00
N TYR A 25 1.69 2.97 20.70
CA TYR A 25 2.44 1.76 20.36
C TYR A 25 1.98 1.15 19.02
N LEU A 26 0.66 1.11 18.77
CA LEU A 26 0.08 0.67 17.51
C LEU A 26 0.46 1.59 16.35
N ILE A 27 0.47 2.91 16.57
CA ILE A 27 0.93 3.86 15.56
C ILE A 27 2.38 3.59 15.23
N ARG A 28 3.26 3.37 16.22
CA ARG A 28 4.70 3.16 15.97
C ARG A 28 5.00 1.92 15.11
N TRP A 29 4.19 0.86 15.22
CA TRP A 29 4.41 -0.42 14.53
C TRP A 29 3.35 -0.77 13.48
N GLY A 30 2.49 0.19 13.13
CA GLY A 30 1.47 0.02 12.09
C GLY A 30 2.07 -0.21 10.71
N TRP A 31 1.26 -0.76 9.80
CA TRP A 31 1.71 -1.01 8.43
C TRP A 31 1.29 0.13 7.49
N PRO A 32 2.06 0.45 6.43
CA PRO A 32 1.70 1.49 5.48
C PRO A 32 0.44 1.14 4.69
N GLU A 33 0.04 -0.14 4.66
CA GLU A 33 -1.22 -0.65 4.10
C GLU A 33 -2.41 -0.61 5.05
N ASP A 34 -2.19 -0.18 6.29
CA ASP A 34 -3.29 -0.07 7.25
C ASP A 34 -4.04 1.24 7.01
N LEU A 35 -5.36 1.19 7.12
CA LEU A 35 -6.21 2.39 7.14
C LEU A 35 -6.51 2.79 8.57
N PHE A 36 -6.48 4.09 8.82
CA PHE A 36 -6.83 4.70 10.08
C PHE A 36 -8.23 5.31 10.00
N PHE A 37 -9.04 5.04 11.01
CA PHE A 37 -10.39 5.55 11.20
C PHE A 37 -10.48 6.33 12.51
N HIS A 38 -11.08 7.52 12.44
CA HIS A 38 -11.29 8.38 13.59
C HIS A 38 -12.56 9.23 13.41
N VAL A 39 -13.23 9.60 14.50
CA VAL A 39 -14.34 10.56 14.44
C VAL A 39 -13.79 11.97 14.20
N ASP A 40 -14.32 12.70 13.22
CA ASP A 40 -13.86 14.07 12.97
C ASP A 40 -14.16 14.95 14.20
N ASP A 41 -13.15 15.70 14.64
CA ASP A 41 -13.23 16.71 15.72
C ASP A 41 -13.73 16.20 17.10
N LEU A 42 -13.74 14.87 17.34
CA LEU A 42 -14.16 14.29 18.63
C LEU A 42 -13.15 13.27 19.13
N SER A 43 -12.98 13.21 20.45
CA SER A 43 -12.16 12.17 21.08
C SER A 43 -12.79 10.79 20.85
N SER A 44 -12.07 9.94 20.13
CA SER A 44 -12.54 8.60 19.76
C SER A 44 -11.43 7.56 19.76
N ALA A 45 -11.83 6.29 19.79
CA ALA A 45 -10.88 5.20 19.64
C ALA A 45 -10.23 5.24 18.26
N HIS A 46 -8.93 4.94 18.22
CA HIS A 46 -8.17 4.79 16.99
C HIS A 46 -8.41 3.39 16.43
N VAL A 47 -9.21 3.30 15.38
CA VAL A 47 -9.52 2.03 14.72
C VAL A 47 -8.65 1.89 13.49
N TYR A 48 -7.99 0.75 13.36
CA TYR A 48 -7.14 0.41 12.24
C TYR A 48 -7.73 -0.77 11.47
N LEU A 49 -7.63 -0.70 10.15
CA LEU A 49 -8.01 -1.78 9.25
C LEU A 49 -6.77 -2.24 8.49
N ARG A 50 -6.35 -3.47 8.74
CA ARG A 50 -5.32 -4.12 7.93
C ARG A 50 -5.92 -4.64 6.65
N THR A 51 -5.38 -4.17 5.52
CA THR A 51 -5.80 -4.60 4.20
C THR A 51 -4.75 -5.53 3.58
N PRO A 52 -5.16 -6.49 2.73
CA PRO A 52 -4.22 -7.32 1.99
C PRO A 52 -3.56 -6.56 0.80
N TYR A 53 -3.96 -5.31 0.57
CA TYR A 53 -3.54 -4.52 -0.58
C TYR A 53 -2.46 -3.53 -0.20
N THR A 54 -1.50 -3.32 -1.10
CA THR A 54 -0.54 -2.23 -0.97
C THR A 54 -1.14 -0.94 -1.52
N PHE A 55 -1.15 0.13 -0.71
CA PHE A 55 -1.56 1.44 -1.19
C PHE A 55 -0.44 2.08 -2.02
N ASP A 56 -0.72 2.32 -3.30
CA ASP A 56 0.01 3.28 -4.11
C ASP A 56 -0.39 4.71 -3.69
N LEU A 57 0.49 5.33 -2.92
CA LEU A 57 0.31 6.69 -2.44
C LEU A 57 0.39 7.72 -3.55
N ASP A 58 1.07 7.43 -4.66
CA ASP A 58 1.20 8.38 -5.75
C ASP A 58 -0.08 8.44 -6.59
N ALA A 59 -0.76 7.30 -6.76
CA ALA A 59 -2.11 7.25 -7.32
C ALA A 59 -3.16 7.95 -6.43
N LEU A 60 -2.97 7.95 -5.11
CA LEU A 60 -3.85 8.66 -4.17
C LEU A 60 -3.59 10.18 -4.20
N LYS A 61 -2.32 10.60 -4.33
CA LYS A 61 -1.93 12.02 -4.46
C LYS A 61 -2.42 12.66 -5.76
N SER A 62 -2.64 11.89 -6.82
CA SER A 62 -3.16 12.39 -8.10
C SER A 62 -4.66 12.76 -8.05
N GLY A 63 -5.29 12.71 -6.87
CA GLY A 63 -6.66 13.19 -6.65
C GLY A 63 -7.73 12.12 -6.77
N ASN A 64 -7.35 10.84 -6.82
CA ASN A 64 -8.31 9.75 -6.78
C ASN A 64 -8.72 9.47 -5.33
N ASP A 65 -9.99 9.17 -5.11
CA ASP A 65 -10.48 8.83 -3.77
C ASP A 65 -9.98 7.46 -3.30
N LEU A 66 -9.61 7.36 -2.03
CA LEU A 66 -9.13 6.12 -1.39
C LEU A 66 -10.10 4.95 -1.61
N LEU A 67 -11.39 5.20 -1.42
CA LEU A 67 -12.44 4.19 -1.54
C LEU A 67 -12.72 3.76 -2.98
N THR A 68 -12.27 4.57 -3.95
CA THR A 68 -12.42 4.27 -5.38
C THR A 68 -11.21 3.49 -5.88
N LEU A 69 -10.00 3.81 -5.39
CA LEU A 69 -8.78 3.12 -5.77
C LEU A 69 -8.67 1.70 -5.21
N TYR A 70 -9.21 1.48 -4.01
CA TYR A 70 -9.07 0.20 -3.33
C TYR A 70 -10.45 -0.42 -3.09
N PRO A 71 -10.72 -1.63 -3.63
CA PRO A 71 -12.02 -2.27 -3.56
C PRO A 71 -12.26 -2.87 -2.16
N ILE A 72 -12.42 -2.01 -1.16
CA ILE A 72 -12.75 -2.41 0.20
C ILE A 72 -14.27 -2.62 0.28
N PRO A 73 -14.76 -3.79 0.70
CA PRO A 73 -16.19 -4.01 0.82
C PRO A 73 -16.83 -2.98 1.75
N LYS A 74 -17.97 -2.41 1.31
CA LYS A 74 -18.70 -1.40 2.08
C LYS A 74 -19.05 -1.89 3.49
N ALA A 75 -19.33 -3.19 3.64
CA ALA A 75 -19.59 -3.81 4.94
C ALA A 75 -18.41 -3.61 5.91
N VAL A 76 -17.18 -3.90 5.48
CA VAL A 76 -15.97 -3.74 6.30
C VAL A 76 -15.75 -2.28 6.72
N ILE A 77 -15.96 -1.33 5.80
CA ILE A 77 -15.87 0.10 6.10
C ILE A 77 -16.91 0.50 7.14
N GLN A 78 -18.16 0.02 7.00
CA GLN A 78 -19.21 0.25 7.98
C GLN A 78 -18.86 -0.33 9.35
N GLU A 79 -18.32 -1.55 9.40
CA GLU A 79 -17.86 -2.16 10.66
C GLU A 79 -16.86 -1.27 11.40
N CYS A 80 -15.83 -0.77 10.71
CA CYS A 80 -14.84 0.14 11.27
C CYS A 80 -15.46 1.46 11.76
N MET A 81 -16.32 2.08 10.95
CA MET A 81 -16.97 3.35 11.31
C MET A 81 -17.89 3.21 12.52
N GLN A 82 -18.69 2.13 12.57
CA GLN A 82 -19.59 1.89 13.70
C GLN A 82 -18.80 1.58 14.98
N LEU A 83 -17.69 0.84 14.87
CA LEU A 83 -16.80 0.57 16.00
C LEU A 83 -16.16 1.87 16.52
N CYS A 84 -15.69 2.74 15.63
CA CYS A 84 -15.09 4.03 15.99
C CYS A 84 -16.10 4.96 16.68
N LYS A 85 -17.31 5.09 16.10
CA LYS A 85 -18.40 5.88 16.69
C LYS A 85 -18.85 5.35 18.05
N ALA A 86 -19.00 4.03 18.18
CA ALA A 86 -19.42 3.40 19.44
C ALA A 86 -18.40 3.59 20.56
N ASN A 87 -17.11 3.64 20.22
CA ASN A 87 -16.00 3.87 21.17
C ASN A 87 -15.52 5.33 21.17
N SER A 88 -16.41 6.29 20.87
CA SER A 88 -16.14 7.72 21.02
C SER A 88 -16.81 8.28 22.27
N ILE A 89 -16.12 9.21 22.95
CA ILE A 89 -16.60 9.82 24.20
C ILE A 89 -17.92 10.55 23.98
N ASP A 90 -17.96 11.43 22.98
CA ASP A 90 -19.14 12.21 22.63
C ASP A 90 -19.81 11.75 21.33
N GLY A 91 -19.05 11.15 20.41
CA GLY A 91 -19.57 10.66 19.13
C GLY A 91 -20.62 9.56 19.29
N CYS A 92 -20.56 8.77 20.37
CA CYS A 92 -21.53 7.70 20.64
C CYS A 92 -22.94 8.23 20.98
N LYS A 93 -23.05 9.49 21.44
CA LYS A 93 -24.32 10.13 21.82
C LYS A 93 -24.97 10.89 20.66
N LYS A 94 -24.17 11.27 19.66
CA LYS A 94 -24.65 12.00 18.48
C LYS A 94 -25.37 11.06 17.50
N GLU A 95 -26.47 11.52 16.93
CA GLU A 95 -27.25 10.77 15.94
C GLU A 95 -26.40 10.45 14.70
N GLN A 96 -25.68 11.44 14.21
CA GLN A 96 -24.73 11.35 13.11
C GLN A 96 -23.39 11.98 13.49
N VAL A 97 -22.31 11.43 12.95
CA VAL A 97 -20.94 11.97 13.10
C VAL A 97 -20.25 11.94 11.75
N ASP A 98 -19.27 12.82 11.58
CA ASP A 98 -18.38 12.75 10.43
C ASP A 98 -17.19 11.84 10.78
N MET A 99 -16.78 11.03 9.82
CA MET A 99 -15.70 10.06 9.95
C MET A 99 -14.53 10.47 9.07
N VAL A 100 -13.32 10.33 9.61
CA VAL A 100 -12.07 10.53 8.90
C VAL A 100 -11.46 9.15 8.60
N ILE A 101 -11.12 8.93 7.33
CA ILE A 101 -10.36 7.77 6.86
C ILE A 101 -9.09 8.26 6.19
N THR A 102 -7.95 7.72 6.58
CA THR A 102 -6.68 8.02 5.91
C THR A 102 -5.72 6.83 6.01
N PRO A 103 -4.81 6.62 5.05
CA PRO A 103 -3.75 5.63 5.19
C PRO A 103 -2.86 5.92 6.39
N TRP A 104 -2.37 4.87 7.06
CA TRP A 104 -1.43 4.98 8.16
C TRP A 104 -0.17 5.77 7.77
N SER A 105 0.30 5.62 6.53
CA SER A 105 1.46 6.34 6.00
C SER A 105 1.28 7.86 5.92
N ASN A 106 0.05 8.37 6.01
CA ASN A 106 -0.24 9.80 6.05
C ASN A 106 -0.24 10.35 7.49
N LEU A 107 -0.27 9.49 8.51
CA LEU A 107 -0.27 9.92 9.90
C LEU A 107 1.08 10.53 10.27
N ARG A 108 1.02 11.62 11.02
CA ARG A 108 2.19 12.33 11.55
C ARG A 108 2.06 12.43 13.06
N LYS A 109 2.99 11.79 13.75
CA LYS A 109 3.19 11.94 15.19
C LYS A 109 4.55 12.60 15.44
N SER A 110 4.57 13.80 16.04
CA SER A 110 5.80 14.42 16.51
C SER A 110 5.99 14.20 18.01
N ILE A 111 7.24 14.21 18.46
CA ILE A 111 7.61 14.01 19.88
C ILE A 111 6.97 15.07 20.78
N SER A 112 6.76 16.28 20.25
CA SER A 112 6.12 17.40 20.95
C SER A 112 4.59 17.32 21.05
N MET A 113 3.94 16.35 20.40
CA MET A 113 2.47 16.21 20.45
C MET A 113 2.05 15.39 21.67
N ASP A 114 1.00 15.86 22.34
CA ASP A 114 0.38 15.16 23.46
C ASP A 114 -0.04 13.72 23.10
N ILE A 115 -0.01 12.84 24.09
CA ILE A 115 -0.38 11.43 23.94
C ILE A 115 -1.83 11.31 23.45
N GLY A 116 -2.04 10.61 22.34
CA GLY A 116 -3.33 10.45 21.68
C GLY A 116 -3.60 11.46 20.56
N THR A 117 -2.86 12.57 20.47
CA THR A 117 -3.01 13.54 19.37
C THR A 117 -2.26 13.05 18.14
N ILE A 118 -2.93 13.02 16.98
CA ILE A 118 -2.34 12.66 15.68
C ILE A 118 -2.53 13.83 14.71
N GLY A 119 -1.48 14.19 13.97
CA GLY A 119 -1.56 15.09 12.83
C GLY A 119 -1.58 14.33 11.51
N PHE A 120 -1.88 15.04 10.42
CA PHE A 120 -1.78 14.50 9.06
C PHE A 120 -0.62 15.16 8.31
N THR A 121 0.05 14.40 7.45
CA THR A 121 1.13 14.94 6.60
C THR A 121 0.53 15.69 5.40
N ASN A 122 -0.53 15.14 4.81
CA ASN A 122 -1.24 15.73 3.68
C ASN A 122 -2.75 15.61 3.89
N GLU A 123 -3.44 16.74 3.99
CA GLU A 123 -4.89 16.81 4.15
C GLU A 123 -5.65 16.26 2.94
N LYS A 124 -5.04 16.28 1.74
CA LYS A 124 -5.69 15.76 0.52
C LYS A 124 -5.84 14.23 0.53
N LEU A 125 -5.05 13.52 1.34
CA LEU A 125 -5.14 12.06 1.49
C LEU A 125 -6.15 11.66 2.59
N VAL A 126 -6.85 12.64 3.15
CA VAL A 126 -7.86 12.43 4.18
C VAL A 126 -9.23 12.38 3.51
N THR A 127 -9.84 11.20 3.51
CA THR A 127 -11.21 11.01 3.03
C THR A 127 -12.17 11.24 4.18
N LYS A 128 -13.02 12.27 4.07
CA LYS A 128 -14.08 12.55 5.04
C LYS A 128 -15.40 11.95 4.57
N ILE A 129 -15.96 11.03 5.36
CA ILE A 129 -17.32 10.52 5.16
C ILE A 129 -18.25 11.29 6.09
N LYS A 130 -19.18 12.04 5.50
CA LYS A 130 -20.15 12.84 6.24
C LYS A 130 -21.38 12.02 6.62
N HIS A 131 -22.06 12.43 7.69
CA HIS A 131 -23.38 11.93 8.07
C HIS A 131 -23.42 10.42 8.38
N VAL A 132 -22.42 9.91 9.10
CA VAL A 132 -22.39 8.50 9.50
C VAL A 132 -23.38 8.25 10.64
N VAL A 133 -24.50 7.65 10.28
CA VAL A 133 -25.57 7.23 11.21
C VAL A 133 -25.08 6.04 12.04
N GLY A 134 -25.48 6.01 13.31
CA GLY A 134 -25.04 4.99 14.25
C GLY A 134 -25.88 3.73 14.19
N ASP A 135 -25.26 2.59 13.92
CA ASP A 135 -25.86 1.26 14.01
C ASP A 135 -25.32 0.53 15.25
N LYS A 136 -26.13 0.58 16.32
CA LYS A 136 -25.82 -0.07 17.59
C LYS A 136 -25.87 -1.60 17.50
N ALA A 137 -26.63 -2.16 16.57
CA ALA A 137 -26.73 -3.61 16.41
C ALA A 137 -25.44 -4.16 15.80
N LEU A 138 -24.96 -3.53 14.72
CA LEU A 138 -23.69 -3.88 14.08
C LEU A 138 -22.50 -3.71 15.04
N ALA A 139 -22.42 -2.58 15.75
CA ALA A 139 -21.36 -2.33 16.72
C ALA A 139 -21.33 -3.40 17.84
N ARG A 140 -22.50 -3.82 18.34
CA ARG A 140 -22.59 -4.90 19.34
C ARG A 140 -22.18 -6.25 18.78
N GLN A 141 -22.49 -6.54 17.52
CA GLN A 141 -22.07 -7.79 16.87
C GLN A 141 -20.55 -7.87 16.77
N ILE A 142 -19.90 -6.80 16.28
CA ILE A 142 -18.44 -6.73 16.16
C ILE A 142 -17.78 -6.81 17.54
N MET A 143 -18.31 -6.11 18.55
CA MET A 143 -17.75 -6.18 19.91
C MET A 143 -17.77 -7.59 20.53
N LYS A 144 -18.65 -8.49 20.06
CA LYS A 144 -18.63 -9.91 20.50
C LYS A 144 -17.48 -10.71 19.88
N THR A 145 -16.92 -10.29 18.76
CA THR A 145 -15.78 -10.95 18.10
C THR A 145 -14.43 -10.45 18.62
N LYS A 146 -14.45 -9.62 19.67
CA LYS A 146 -13.28 -9.04 20.31
C LYS A 146 -12.34 -10.12 20.86
N VAL A 147 -11.12 -10.13 20.35
CA VAL A 147 -9.99 -10.91 20.88
C VAL A 147 -8.98 -9.96 21.47
N VAL A 148 -8.59 -10.19 22.72
CA VAL A 148 -7.54 -9.42 23.40
C VAL A 148 -6.22 -10.13 23.18
N LYS A 149 -5.21 -9.39 22.72
CA LYS A 149 -3.86 -9.93 22.53
C LYS A 149 -2.88 -9.15 23.40
N GLN A 150 -1.98 -9.85 24.10
CA GLN A 150 -0.97 -9.21 24.95
C GLN A 150 0.28 -8.88 24.14
N LEU A 151 0.91 -7.74 24.43
CA LEU A 151 2.18 -7.37 23.84
C LEU A 151 3.32 -8.02 24.63
N SER A 152 4.14 -8.84 23.98
CA SER A 152 5.22 -9.58 24.65
C SER A 152 6.41 -8.71 25.06
N ASN A 153 6.63 -7.58 24.36
CA ASN A 153 7.87 -6.79 24.47
C ASN A 153 7.65 -5.31 24.80
N VAL A 154 6.78 -4.98 25.76
CA VAL A 154 6.83 -3.62 26.33
C VAL A 154 8.07 -3.53 27.22
N LYS A 155 9.25 -3.32 26.62
CA LYS A 155 10.39 -2.80 27.40
C LYS A 155 9.93 -1.46 27.96
N LYS A 156 9.81 -1.37 29.29
CA LYS A 156 9.48 -0.14 30.05
C LYS A 156 10.43 1.04 29.78
N THR A 157 11.40 0.89 28.87
CA THR A 157 12.40 1.90 28.51
C THR A 157 11.88 2.94 27.53
N ASP A 158 10.90 2.61 26.69
CA ASP A 158 10.40 3.52 25.64
C ASP A 158 9.24 4.40 26.10
N LEU A 159 8.71 4.16 27.30
CA LEU A 159 7.67 4.95 27.96
C LEU A 159 8.23 6.08 28.84
N LYS A 160 9.54 6.35 28.80
CA LYS A 160 10.18 7.42 29.59
C LYS A 160 10.18 8.76 28.85
N HIS A 161 9.02 9.30 28.52
CA HIS A 161 8.89 10.75 28.31
C HIS A 161 7.59 11.20 29.00
N GLY A 162 7.75 11.78 30.19
CA GLY A 162 6.65 12.27 31.03
C GLY A 162 6.71 11.74 32.46
N LYS A 163 7.75 12.11 33.22
CA LYS A 163 7.55 12.27 34.66
C LYS A 163 6.97 13.66 34.85
N ASP A 164 5.67 13.73 35.12
CA ASP A 164 5.13 14.79 35.96
C ASP A 164 4.04 14.19 36.85
N GLU A 165 4.22 14.42 38.14
CA GLU A 165 3.39 13.89 39.21
C GLU A 165 2.06 14.63 39.27
N GLY A 166 0.95 13.88 39.20
CA GLY A 166 -0.40 14.40 39.42
C GLY A 166 -1.27 13.33 40.04
N LYS A 167 -1.42 13.38 41.36
CA LYS A 167 -2.25 12.49 42.19
C LYS A 167 -3.70 12.45 41.69
N HIS A 168 -4.21 11.28 41.30
CA HIS A 168 -5.64 10.93 41.45
C HIS A 168 -5.88 9.41 41.40
N GLY A 169 -6.38 8.87 42.51
CA GLY A 169 -7.26 7.69 42.57
C GLY A 169 -6.69 6.35 42.08
N GLU A 170 -6.01 5.64 42.98
CA GLU A 170 -5.62 4.24 42.81
C GLU A 170 -6.88 3.34 42.71
N LYS A 171 -7.29 3.01 41.48
CA LYS A 171 -8.22 1.89 41.24
C LYS A 171 -7.39 0.62 41.10
N GLN A 172 -7.71 -0.36 41.94
CA GLN A 172 -7.03 -1.64 42.03
C GLN A 172 -6.95 -2.36 40.67
N PRO A 173 -5.85 -3.09 40.39
CA PRO A 173 -5.71 -3.83 39.14
C PRO A 173 -6.73 -4.98 39.09
N HIS A 174 -7.58 -4.99 38.08
CA HIS A 174 -8.45 -6.12 37.78
C HIS A 174 -7.58 -7.36 37.50
N LYS A 175 -7.84 -8.45 38.24
CA LYS A 175 -7.20 -9.76 38.04
C LYS A 175 -7.44 -10.25 36.60
N PRO A 176 -6.42 -10.72 35.87
CA PRO A 176 -6.61 -11.21 34.51
C PRO A 176 -7.43 -12.51 34.53
N SER A 177 -8.43 -12.59 33.65
CA SER A 177 -9.23 -13.78 33.40
C SER A 177 -8.35 -14.89 32.80
N LYS A 178 -8.53 -16.11 33.31
CA LYS A 178 -7.76 -17.33 32.97
C LYS A 178 -8.16 -17.89 31.59
N GLY A 179 -7.76 -17.22 30.51
CA GLY A 179 -7.80 -17.76 29.15
C GLY A 179 -6.39 -17.91 28.57
N PRO A 180 -6.19 -18.73 27.52
CA PRO A 180 -4.93 -18.74 26.78
C PRO A 180 -4.70 -17.34 26.19
N VAL A 181 -3.60 -16.72 26.60
CA VAL A 181 -3.23 -15.38 26.18
C VAL A 181 -2.34 -15.49 24.95
N GLU A 182 -2.83 -15.00 23.80
CA GLU A 182 -1.97 -14.83 22.63
C GLU A 182 -1.06 -13.62 22.83
N TYR A 183 0.24 -13.85 22.67
CA TYR A 183 1.27 -12.80 22.71
C TYR A 183 1.65 -12.37 21.29
N ILE A 184 1.60 -11.07 21.02
CA ILE A 184 2.09 -10.48 19.76
C ILE A 184 3.32 -9.63 20.02
N ASP A 185 4.27 -9.74 19.10
CA ASP A 185 5.46 -8.91 19.01
C ASP A 185 5.38 -8.08 17.71
N LEU A 186 4.75 -6.90 17.79
CA LEU A 186 4.49 -6.05 16.62
C LEU A 186 5.77 -5.62 15.91
N GLU A 187 6.85 -5.40 16.67
CA GLU A 187 8.17 -5.05 16.12
C GLU A 187 8.74 -6.18 15.26
N LYS A 188 8.75 -7.42 15.79
CA LYS A 188 9.22 -8.57 15.00
C LYS A 188 8.34 -8.83 13.79
N GLU A 189 7.03 -8.69 13.91
CA GLU A 189 6.10 -8.84 12.80
C GLU A 189 6.39 -7.81 11.69
N ARG A 190 6.63 -6.56 12.09
CA ARG A 190 6.99 -5.47 11.18
C ARG A 190 8.32 -5.73 10.47
N ILE A 191 9.37 -6.08 11.21
CA ILE A 191 10.70 -6.33 10.66
C ILE A 191 10.66 -7.52 9.67
N ALA A 192 10.04 -8.63 10.07
CA ALA A 192 9.94 -9.82 9.21
C ALA A 192 9.18 -9.52 7.91
N ARG A 193 8.14 -8.68 7.98
CA ARG A 193 7.42 -8.20 6.79
C ARG A 193 8.31 -7.33 5.92
N ASP A 194 9.01 -6.34 6.49
CA ASP A 194 9.86 -5.43 5.73
C ASP A 194 11.03 -6.18 5.04
N GLU A 195 11.56 -7.22 5.67
CA GLU A 195 12.54 -8.13 5.07
C GLU A 195 11.97 -8.92 3.89
N ARG A 196 10.74 -9.47 4.03
CA ARG A 196 10.05 -10.20 2.94
C ARG A 196 9.76 -9.28 1.74
N GLU A 197 9.28 -8.07 2.01
CA GLU A 197 9.01 -7.06 0.98
C GLU A 197 10.29 -6.63 0.24
N LEU A 198 11.38 -6.42 0.99
CA LEU A 198 12.67 -6.09 0.40
C LEU A 198 13.23 -7.24 -0.46
N ALA A 199 13.05 -8.49 -0.02
CA ALA A 199 13.44 -9.67 -0.79
C ALA A 199 12.65 -9.76 -2.11
N ARG A 200 11.32 -9.53 -2.06
CA ARG A 200 10.47 -9.50 -3.25
C ARG A 200 10.88 -8.42 -4.24
N LYS A 201 11.10 -7.18 -3.78
CA LYS A 201 11.59 -6.07 -4.64
C LYS A 201 12.96 -6.35 -5.25
N LYS A 202 13.88 -6.95 -4.49
CA LYS A 202 15.20 -7.37 -5.01
C LYS A 202 15.07 -8.43 -6.09
N GLU A 203 14.15 -9.38 -5.92
CA GLU A 203 13.89 -10.41 -6.92
C GLU A 203 13.25 -9.83 -8.19
N GLU A 204 12.27 -8.96 -8.06
CA GLU A 204 11.62 -8.26 -9.17
C GLU A 204 12.61 -7.39 -9.96
N THR A 205 13.41 -6.58 -9.27
CA THR A 205 14.44 -5.75 -9.93
C THR A 205 15.51 -6.61 -10.61
N LYS A 206 15.89 -7.75 -10.02
CA LYS A 206 16.79 -8.71 -10.67
C LYS A 206 16.15 -9.30 -11.94
N LYS A 207 14.88 -9.72 -11.88
CA LYS A 207 14.12 -10.22 -13.04
C LYS A 207 14.04 -9.17 -14.15
N GLN A 208 13.70 -7.92 -13.81
CA GLN A 208 13.64 -6.80 -14.76
C GLN A 208 15.01 -6.52 -15.41
N ARG A 209 16.10 -6.55 -14.64
CA ARG A 209 17.47 -6.37 -15.18
C ARG A 209 17.84 -7.48 -16.16
N VAL A 210 17.54 -8.74 -15.81
CA VAL A 210 17.78 -9.89 -16.70
C VAL A 210 16.94 -9.77 -17.98
N GLN A 211 15.67 -9.36 -17.88
CA GLN A 211 14.81 -9.16 -19.04
C GLN A 211 15.33 -8.06 -19.96
N LYS A 212 15.71 -6.90 -19.42
CA LYS A 212 16.34 -5.82 -20.19
C LYS A 212 17.63 -6.25 -20.88
N GLN A 213 18.47 -7.05 -20.20
CA GLN A 213 19.70 -7.57 -20.81
C GLN A 213 19.40 -8.50 -22.00
N LYS A 214 18.40 -9.39 -21.86
CA LYS A 214 17.96 -10.27 -22.96
C LYS A 214 17.37 -9.48 -24.14
N GLU A 215 16.61 -8.42 -23.88
CA GLU A 215 16.07 -7.55 -24.92
C GLU A 215 17.17 -6.83 -25.70
N VAL A 216 18.15 -6.25 -24.99
CA VAL A 216 19.32 -5.59 -25.60
C VAL A 216 20.17 -6.58 -26.41
N GLU A 217 20.38 -7.80 -25.91
CA GLU A 217 21.11 -8.84 -26.63
C GLU A 217 20.39 -9.27 -27.92
N LYS A 218 19.07 -9.47 -27.84
CA LYS A 218 18.22 -9.79 -28.99
C LYS A 218 18.22 -8.67 -30.03
N GLU A 219 18.21 -7.41 -29.60
CA GLU A 219 18.29 -6.25 -30.49
C GLU A 219 19.66 -6.14 -31.18
N LYS A 220 20.75 -6.36 -30.43
CA LYS A 220 22.11 -6.43 -31.00
C LYS A 220 22.25 -7.57 -32.01
N GLN A 221 21.66 -8.73 -31.74
CA GLN A 221 21.69 -9.86 -32.68
C GLN A 221 20.93 -9.53 -33.97
N LYS A 222 19.73 -8.96 -33.86
CA LYS A 222 18.96 -8.48 -35.03
C LYS A 222 19.70 -7.41 -35.82
N ALA A 223 20.39 -6.49 -35.16
CA ALA A 223 21.20 -5.47 -35.82
C ALA A 223 22.37 -6.09 -36.61
N ARG A 224 23.07 -7.07 -36.01
CA ARG A 224 24.14 -7.83 -36.68
C ARG A 224 23.61 -8.61 -37.89
N GLU A 225 22.47 -9.29 -37.76
CA GLU A 225 21.82 -10.03 -38.85
C GLU A 225 21.42 -9.09 -40.00
N LYS A 226 20.84 -7.92 -39.68
CA LYS A 226 20.52 -6.89 -40.68
C LYS A 226 21.77 -6.35 -41.37
N GLU A 227 22.84 -6.06 -40.62
CA GLU A 227 24.11 -5.59 -41.18
C GLU A 227 24.73 -6.66 -42.10
N GLN A 228 24.69 -7.93 -41.70
CA GLN A 228 25.12 -9.05 -42.54
C GLN A 228 24.27 -9.18 -43.80
N GLN A 229 22.94 -9.04 -43.69
CA GLN A 229 22.05 -9.04 -44.85
C GLN A 229 22.35 -7.87 -45.80
N ILE A 230 22.54 -6.65 -45.27
CA ILE A 230 22.90 -5.47 -46.08
C ILE A 230 24.23 -5.71 -46.81
N LYS A 231 25.28 -6.16 -46.10
CA LYS A 231 26.58 -6.50 -46.72
C LYS A 231 26.47 -7.61 -47.77
N SER A 232 25.64 -8.62 -47.53
CA SER A 232 25.40 -9.70 -48.49
C SER A 232 24.66 -9.22 -49.74
N TYR A 233 23.72 -8.28 -49.59
CA TYR A 233 23.00 -7.66 -50.68
C TYR A 233 23.93 -6.76 -51.49
N GLU A 234 24.71 -5.88 -50.84
CA GLU A 234 25.70 -5.01 -51.47
C GLU A 234 26.70 -5.79 -52.33
N ARG A 235 27.22 -6.92 -51.83
CA ARG A 235 28.12 -7.80 -52.58
C ARG A 235 27.49 -8.40 -53.84
N MET A 236 26.18 -8.68 -53.84
CA MET A 236 25.48 -9.17 -55.05
C MET A 236 25.35 -8.09 -56.13
N PHE A 237 25.37 -6.79 -55.77
CA PHE A 237 25.34 -5.67 -56.71
C PHE A 237 26.74 -5.22 -57.18
N GLU A 238 27.79 -5.49 -56.40
CA GLU A 238 29.18 -5.25 -56.83
C GLU A 238 29.60 -6.19 -57.99
N ASP A 239 29.13 -7.44 -58.01
CA ASP A 239 29.44 -8.39 -59.09
C ASP A 239 28.72 -8.05 -60.41
N GLU A 240 27.54 -7.40 -60.38
CA GLU A 240 26.87 -6.89 -61.59
C GLU A 240 27.60 -5.66 -62.19
N SER A 241 28.22 -4.83 -61.34
CA SER A 241 29.05 -3.70 -61.78
C SER A 241 30.31 -4.13 -62.55
N MET A 242 30.72 -5.40 -62.48
CA MET A 242 31.84 -5.93 -63.27
C MET A 242 31.45 -6.41 -64.67
N TYR A 243 30.14 -6.46 -65.01
CA TYR A 243 29.65 -6.98 -66.30
C TYR A 243 29.09 -5.95 -67.28
N THR A 244 29.12 -4.65 -66.98
CA THR A 244 28.71 -3.62 -67.94
C THR A 244 29.79 -2.54 -68.10
N SER A 245 30.85 -2.89 -68.82
CA SER A 245 31.56 -1.87 -69.59
C SER A 245 30.61 -1.40 -70.69
N ASN A 246 30.09 -0.17 -70.58
CA ASN A 246 29.37 0.54 -71.64
C ASN A 246 30.31 0.82 -72.83
N LYS A 247 30.80 -0.23 -73.49
CA LYS A 247 31.60 -0.13 -74.71
C LYS A 247 30.88 -0.66 -75.94
N ASN A 248 29.57 -0.93 -75.88
CA ASN A 248 28.74 -1.22 -77.05
C ASN A 248 27.24 -1.04 -76.74
N MET A 249 26.81 0.17 -76.40
CA MET A 249 25.41 0.56 -76.58
C MET A 249 25.36 1.88 -77.35
N ASN A 250 25.66 1.76 -78.65
CA ASN A 250 25.28 2.77 -79.63
C ASN A 250 24.64 2.06 -80.84
N MET A 251 23.80 1.05 -80.58
CA MET A 251 22.87 0.53 -81.57
C MET A 251 21.60 1.37 -81.50
N SER A 252 21.22 1.98 -82.62
CA SER A 252 19.95 2.66 -82.75
C SER A 252 18.81 1.63 -82.79
N ALA A 253 17.61 2.06 -82.38
CA ALA A 253 16.42 1.22 -82.30
C ALA A 253 15.99 0.57 -83.63
N GLN A 254 16.63 0.88 -84.76
CA GLN A 254 16.32 0.34 -86.07
C GLN A 254 16.87 -1.06 -86.34
N GLU A 255 17.90 -1.53 -85.62
CA GLU A 255 18.50 -2.84 -85.88
C GLU A 255 17.83 -4.00 -85.11
N TYR A 256 16.82 -3.73 -84.29
CA TYR A 256 16.04 -4.76 -83.58
C TYR A 256 14.82 -5.28 -84.37
N GLU A 257 14.40 -4.61 -85.45
CA GLU A 257 13.23 -5.02 -86.24
C GLU A 257 13.53 -6.05 -87.35
N ASP A 258 14.79 -6.17 -87.80
CA ASP A 258 15.16 -7.08 -88.91
C ASP A 258 15.47 -8.53 -88.46
N GLY A 259 15.27 -8.86 -87.18
CA GLY A 259 15.49 -10.21 -86.63
C GLY A 259 14.23 -11.08 -86.49
N PHE A 260 13.05 -10.58 -86.88
CA PHE A 260 11.76 -11.26 -86.70
C PHE A 260 10.92 -11.41 -87.98
N MET A 261 11.56 -11.38 -89.16
CA MET A 261 10.95 -11.84 -90.42
C MET A 261 11.84 -12.87 -91.12
#